data_AF-A0A3D1KIH2-F1
#
_entry.id   AF-A0A3D1KIH2-F1
#
_cell.length_a   1.000
_cell.length_b   1.000
_cell.length_c   1.000
_cell.angle_alpha   90.00
_cell.angle_beta   90.00
_cell.angle_gamma   90.00
#
_symmetry.space_group_name_H-M   'P 1'
#
loop_
_entity.id
_entity.type
_entity.pdbx_description
1 polymer ?
#
loop_
_entity_poly.entity_id
_entity_poly.type
_entity_poly.pdbx_seq_one_letter_code
_entity_poly.pdbx_strand_id
1 'polypeptide(L)'
;MKRILLSLSVIAAVVAIAAGVTTAFYQDTETSTGNTFAAGGIDLKVDSTAHYNGMVCVCPAGAACTWQPETNTQPPFYPAQGSACTGTWGQTDLKDGIRRFFDYKDLKPGDHGEDTVSLHVIGNDAWGKFDIANVLDLGNTCVDPETEATADADCFNQVPGTPEPDPNGELRENLMFSVWLDQGTIPGFQNNNPEGTIIDHEEGDNIWQREVEPIIITPGTIDAGGESYLLSDALKAVYQIACLQSPADGHTSYGPCHGIAEDGRMVGSAVYYFGIDWDLPLATGNEIQTDELKMDLIFKAVQQRNNPSQTF
;
A
#
# COMPACT_ATOMS: atom_id res chain seq x y z
N MET A 1 -11.99 102.08 17.84
CA MET A 1 -12.41 101.16 16.75
C MET A 1 -11.29 100.24 16.23
N LYS A 2 -10.07 100.73 15.94
CA LYS A 2 -8.96 99.88 15.43
C LYS A 2 -8.57 98.67 16.31
N ARG A 3 -8.66 98.79 17.65
CA ARG A 3 -8.32 97.70 18.59
C ARG A 3 -9.38 96.58 18.67
N ILE A 4 -10.64 96.88 18.36
CA ILE A 4 -11.73 95.90 18.40
C ILE A 4 -11.74 95.06 17.12
N LEU A 5 -11.50 95.69 15.97
CA LEU A 5 -11.41 95.00 14.68
C LEU A 5 -10.22 94.03 14.61
N LEU A 6 -9.07 94.41 15.19
CA LEU A 6 -7.89 93.54 15.32
C LEU A 6 -8.15 92.33 16.24
N SER A 7 -8.89 92.53 17.32
CA SER A 7 -9.25 91.43 18.23
C SER A 7 -10.25 90.47 17.59
N LEU A 8 -11.25 90.98 16.85
CA LEU A 8 -12.21 90.15 16.11
C LEU A 8 -11.57 89.42 14.94
N SER A 9 -10.62 90.01 14.21
CA SER A 9 -9.90 89.31 13.13
C SER A 9 -8.99 88.21 13.67
N VAL A 10 -8.35 88.42 14.83
CA VAL A 10 -7.54 87.40 15.49
C VAL A 10 -8.42 86.27 16.03
N ILE A 11 -9.57 86.58 16.62
CA ILE A 11 -10.51 85.55 17.10
C ILE A 11 -11.10 84.77 15.92
N ALA A 12 -11.51 85.44 14.83
CA ALA A 12 -12.01 84.76 13.64
C ALA A 12 -10.93 83.89 12.97
N ALA A 13 -9.68 84.35 12.92
CA ALA A 13 -8.56 83.57 12.42
C ALA A 13 -8.25 82.36 13.32
N VAL A 14 -8.29 82.51 14.64
CA VAL A 14 -8.06 81.42 15.60
C VAL A 14 -9.21 80.40 15.57
N VAL A 15 -10.45 80.84 15.37
CA VAL A 15 -11.62 79.94 15.22
C VAL A 15 -11.57 79.20 13.88
N ALA A 16 -11.17 79.86 12.78
CA ALA A 16 -10.97 79.22 11.49
C ALA A 16 -9.82 78.19 11.51
N ILE A 17 -8.77 78.45 12.29
CA ILE A 17 -7.69 77.49 12.52
C ILE A 17 -8.18 76.34 13.39
N ALA A 18 -8.87 76.60 14.51
CA ALA A 18 -9.34 75.57 15.44
C ALA A 18 -10.39 74.62 14.83
N ALA A 19 -11.28 75.11 13.97
CA ALA A 19 -12.23 74.28 13.23
C ALA A 19 -11.57 73.42 12.15
N GLY A 20 -10.35 73.77 11.71
CA GLY A 20 -9.59 73.06 10.68
C GLY A 20 -8.67 71.95 11.19
N VAL A 21 -8.47 71.77 12.51
CA VAL A 21 -7.44 70.83 13.05
C VAL A 21 -7.92 69.82 14.09
N THR A 22 -9.23 69.58 14.24
CA THR A 22 -9.73 68.49 15.12
C THR A 22 -10.34 67.34 14.32
N THR A 23 -9.70 66.96 13.23
CA THR A 23 -9.86 65.63 12.64
C THR A 23 -8.90 64.68 13.38
N ALA A 24 -9.41 63.87 14.30
CA ALA A 24 -8.66 62.77 14.87
C ALA A 24 -8.45 61.71 13.76
N PHE A 25 -7.30 61.77 13.09
CA PHE A 25 -6.92 60.89 11.98
C PHE A 25 -6.30 59.56 12.44
N TYR A 26 -6.66 59.05 13.62
CA TYR A 26 -6.16 57.75 14.07
C TYR A 26 -7.25 56.70 13.89
N GLN A 27 -7.44 56.30 12.63
CA GLN A 27 -7.97 54.99 12.31
C GLN A 27 -6.75 54.13 12.01
N ASP A 28 -6.45 53.19 12.91
CA ASP A 28 -5.59 52.07 12.58
C ASP A 28 -6.48 50.85 12.29
N THR A 29 -6.15 50.09 11.26
CA THR A 29 -6.92 48.92 10.82
C THR A 29 -5.93 47.78 10.62
N GLU A 30 -5.82 46.94 11.65
CA GLU A 30 -4.99 45.74 11.59
C GLU A 30 -5.71 44.68 10.75
N THR A 31 -5.16 44.41 9.56
CA THR A 31 -5.76 43.47 8.61
C THR A 31 -4.93 42.20 8.57
N SER A 32 -5.53 41.08 8.95
CA SER A 32 -4.95 39.76 8.75
C SER A 32 -5.31 39.26 7.34
N THR A 33 -4.38 39.38 6.39
CA THR A 33 -4.53 38.94 5.00
C THR A 33 -3.74 37.66 4.76
N GLY A 34 -4.22 36.77 3.88
CA GLY A 34 -3.55 35.49 3.60
C GLY A 34 -3.91 34.36 4.58
N ASN A 35 -4.87 34.56 5.48
CA ASN A 35 -5.42 33.47 6.28
C ASN A 35 -5.97 32.38 5.36
N THR A 36 -5.38 31.19 5.47
CA THR A 36 -5.72 30.03 4.65
C THR A 36 -6.20 28.93 5.58
N PHE A 37 -7.44 28.49 5.39
CA PHE A 37 -7.98 27.28 6.02
C PHE A 37 -7.90 26.16 4.98
N ALA A 38 -6.86 25.34 5.07
CA ALA A 38 -6.70 24.15 4.25
C ALA A 38 -7.08 22.92 5.07
N ALA A 39 -8.03 22.13 4.58
CA ALA A 39 -8.27 20.80 5.12
C ALA A 39 -7.19 19.85 4.58
N GLY A 40 -6.55 19.08 5.46
CA GLY A 40 -5.66 18.00 5.05
C GLY A 40 -6.46 16.81 4.52
N GLY A 41 -6.01 16.21 3.41
CA GLY A 41 -6.51 14.93 2.91
C GLY A 41 -5.73 13.75 3.47
N ILE A 42 -6.16 12.55 3.11
CA ILE A 42 -5.33 11.35 3.14
C ILE A 42 -4.97 11.02 1.69
N ASP A 43 -3.71 10.72 1.43
CA ASP A 43 -3.26 10.20 0.14
C ASP A 43 -2.54 8.88 0.40
N LEU A 44 -3.00 7.80 -0.22
CA LEU A 44 -2.39 6.47 -0.13
C LEU A 44 -1.76 6.16 -1.47
N LYS A 45 -0.46 5.89 -1.47
CA LYS A 45 0.24 5.40 -2.66
C LYS A 45 0.82 4.02 -2.40
N VAL A 46 0.94 3.24 -3.47
CA VAL A 46 1.40 1.86 -3.43
C VAL A 46 2.54 1.67 -4.41
N ASP A 47 3.56 0.91 -4.00
CA ASP A 47 4.55 0.32 -4.90
C ASP A 47 4.64 -1.19 -4.68
N SER A 48 5.26 -1.87 -5.64
CA SER A 48 5.53 -3.31 -5.56
C SER A 48 6.90 -3.63 -6.14
N THR A 49 7.55 -4.64 -5.58
CA THR A 49 8.72 -5.32 -6.15
C THR A 49 8.42 -6.80 -6.24
N ALA A 50 8.45 -7.35 -7.46
CA ALA A 50 8.07 -8.73 -7.72
C ALA A 50 9.26 -9.68 -7.83
N HIS A 51 9.07 -10.86 -7.24
CA HIS A 51 10.02 -11.96 -7.20
C HIS A 51 9.37 -13.26 -7.70
N TYR A 52 10.15 -14.12 -8.34
CA TYR A 52 9.71 -15.41 -8.87
C TYR A 52 10.89 -16.38 -8.93
N ASN A 53 10.85 -17.49 -8.17
CA ASN A 53 11.84 -18.56 -8.22
C ASN A 53 13.30 -18.07 -8.03
N GLY A 54 13.51 -17.14 -7.09
CA GLY A 54 14.82 -16.51 -6.84
C GLY A 54 15.26 -15.51 -7.92
N MET A 55 14.32 -15.02 -8.73
CA MET A 55 14.50 -13.94 -9.69
C MET A 55 13.77 -12.70 -9.20
N VAL A 56 14.34 -11.52 -9.43
CA VAL A 56 13.73 -10.21 -9.12
C VAL A 56 13.43 -9.43 -10.39
N CYS A 57 12.27 -8.79 -10.47
CA CYS A 57 11.88 -7.95 -11.58
C CYS A 57 12.45 -6.54 -11.41
N VAL A 58 13.43 -6.17 -12.25
CA VAL A 58 14.11 -4.87 -12.17
C VAL A 58 13.62 -3.93 -13.27
N CYS A 59 13.22 -2.71 -12.90
CA CYS A 59 12.70 -1.68 -13.80
C CYS A 59 13.61 -0.44 -13.86
N PRO A 60 14.64 -0.39 -14.73
CA PRO A 60 15.50 0.78 -14.87
C PRO A 60 14.75 1.98 -15.47
N ALA A 61 15.13 3.19 -15.07
CA ALA A 61 14.55 4.41 -15.60
C ALA A 61 14.71 4.49 -17.14
N GLY A 62 13.58 4.57 -17.86
CA GLY A 62 13.56 4.68 -19.31
C GLY A 62 13.77 3.36 -20.08
N ALA A 63 13.76 2.22 -19.39
CA ALA A 63 13.86 0.89 -20.00
C ALA A 63 12.67 -0.01 -19.62
N ALA A 64 12.51 -1.11 -20.34
CA ALA A 64 11.55 -2.15 -19.96
C ALA A 64 12.04 -2.92 -18.73
N CYS A 65 11.10 -3.39 -17.90
CA CYS A 65 11.42 -4.23 -16.76
C CYS A 65 11.84 -5.63 -17.21
N THR A 66 12.87 -6.19 -16.56
CA THR A 66 13.36 -7.55 -16.89
C THR A 66 13.73 -8.34 -15.65
N TRP A 67 13.55 -9.67 -15.72
CA TRP A 67 13.97 -10.61 -14.67
C TRP A 67 15.49 -10.67 -14.54
N GLN A 68 15.99 -10.55 -13.31
CA GLN A 68 17.40 -10.69 -12.96
C GLN A 68 17.56 -11.71 -11.83
N PRO A 69 18.62 -12.53 -11.82
CA PRO A 69 18.85 -13.47 -10.74
C PRO A 69 19.20 -12.73 -9.46
N GLU A 70 18.64 -13.19 -8.34
CA GLU A 70 19.03 -12.73 -7.02
C GLU A 70 20.38 -13.29 -6.58
N THR A 71 20.87 -12.80 -5.45
CA THR A 71 22.14 -13.26 -4.90
C THR A 71 22.06 -14.76 -4.59
N ASN A 72 23.01 -15.53 -5.10
CA ASN A 72 23.11 -16.99 -4.95
C ASN A 72 22.15 -17.84 -5.80
N THR A 73 21.23 -17.25 -6.57
CA THR A 73 20.39 -18.01 -7.51
C THR A 73 21.25 -18.67 -8.60
N GLN A 74 21.06 -19.97 -8.83
CA GLN A 74 21.85 -20.75 -9.79
C GLN A 74 21.05 -21.07 -11.07
N PRO A 75 21.70 -21.14 -12.24
CA PRO A 75 21.04 -21.52 -13.48
C PRO A 75 20.69 -23.02 -13.52
N PRO A 76 19.70 -23.46 -14.34
CA PRO A 76 18.92 -22.63 -15.26
C PRO A 76 17.88 -21.76 -14.53
N PHE A 77 17.73 -20.52 -14.98
CA PHE A 77 16.78 -19.56 -14.41
C PHE A 77 15.41 -19.69 -15.07
N TYR A 78 14.37 -19.65 -14.24
CA TYR A 78 12.99 -19.49 -14.69
C TYR A 78 12.28 -18.49 -13.77
N PRO A 79 11.73 -17.39 -14.28
CA PRO A 79 11.79 -16.93 -15.67
C PRO A 79 13.22 -16.68 -16.17
N ALA A 80 13.43 -16.72 -17.49
CA ALA A 80 14.77 -16.55 -18.05
C ALA A 80 15.33 -15.15 -17.76
N GLN A 81 16.60 -15.06 -17.36
CA GLN A 81 17.28 -13.78 -17.15
C GLN A 81 17.17 -12.87 -18.39
N GLY A 82 16.79 -11.61 -18.19
CA GLY A 82 16.63 -10.61 -19.25
C GLY A 82 15.30 -10.70 -20.00
N SER A 83 14.45 -11.69 -19.72
CA SER A 83 13.08 -11.71 -20.24
C SER A 83 12.23 -10.62 -19.58
N ALA A 84 11.18 -10.16 -20.28
CA ALA A 84 10.30 -9.12 -19.78
C ALA A 84 9.56 -9.57 -18.52
N CYS A 85 9.42 -8.66 -17.56
CA CYS A 85 8.67 -8.87 -16.33
C CYS A 85 7.67 -7.74 -16.08
N THR A 86 6.71 -8.03 -15.22
CA THR A 86 5.70 -7.12 -14.67
C THR A 86 5.72 -7.29 -13.14
N GLY A 87 4.78 -6.71 -12.38
CA GLY A 87 4.81 -6.84 -10.91
C GLY A 87 5.65 -5.79 -10.18
N THR A 88 6.69 -5.22 -10.80
CA THR A 88 7.48 -4.14 -10.18
C THR A 88 7.10 -2.75 -10.69
N TRP A 89 6.85 -1.80 -9.78
CA TRP A 89 6.69 -0.37 -10.08
C TRP A 89 6.92 0.50 -8.85
N GLY A 90 7.36 1.75 -9.07
CA GLY A 90 7.48 2.73 -7.99
C GLY A 90 6.16 3.40 -7.60
N GLN A 91 6.21 4.14 -6.49
CA GLN A 91 5.07 4.75 -5.79
C GLN A 91 4.04 5.39 -6.74
N THR A 92 2.81 4.88 -6.73
CA THR A 92 1.74 5.35 -7.60
C THR A 92 0.35 5.19 -6.97
N ASP A 93 -0.64 5.88 -7.55
CA ASP A 93 -2.05 5.60 -7.30
C ASP A 93 -2.43 4.35 -8.10
N LEU A 94 -3.12 3.38 -7.51
CA LEU A 94 -3.68 2.22 -8.26
C LEU A 94 -4.92 2.58 -9.11
N LYS A 95 -5.17 3.88 -9.33
CA LYS A 95 -6.24 4.38 -10.19
C LYS A 95 -6.04 3.85 -11.61
N ASP A 96 -7.15 3.54 -12.28
CA ASP A 96 -7.22 3.06 -13.67
C ASP A 96 -6.80 1.60 -13.93
N GLY A 97 -6.51 0.79 -12.90
CA GLY A 97 -6.30 -0.67 -13.05
C GLY A 97 -5.08 -1.06 -13.91
N ILE A 98 -4.11 -0.15 -14.06
CA ILE A 98 -2.96 -0.34 -14.95
C ILE A 98 -1.87 -1.21 -14.30
N ARG A 99 -1.82 -1.24 -12.96
CA ARG A 99 -0.81 -1.97 -12.19
C ARG A 99 -1.33 -3.33 -11.76
N ARG A 100 -0.49 -4.36 -11.94
CA ARG A 100 -0.80 -5.77 -11.64
C ARG A 100 0.38 -6.36 -10.87
N PHE A 101 0.14 -6.79 -9.63
CA PHE A 101 1.13 -7.43 -8.75
C PHE A 101 1.61 -8.73 -9.39
N PHE A 102 0.67 -9.57 -9.81
CA PHE A 102 0.94 -10.84 -10.47
C PHE A 102 0.38 -10.83 -11.90
N ASP A 103 1.18 -11.27 -12.87
CA ASP A 103 0.79 -11.45 -14.29
C ASP A 103 1.69 -12.52 -14.92
N TYR A 104 1.50 -13.75 -14.45
CA TYR A 104 2.22 -14.92 -14.95
C TYR A 104 1.41 -15.59 -16.05
N LYS A 105 2.11 -16.08 -17.08
CA LYS A 105 1.47 -16.74 -18.24
C LYS A 105 1.49 -18.26 -18.18
N ASP A 106 2.32 -18.80 -17.30
CA ASP A 106 2.72 -20.20 -17.31
C ASP A 106 3.32 -20.50 -15.92
N LEU A 107 2.44 -20.89 -15.00
CA LEU A 107 2.80 -21.39 -13.67
C LEU A 107 2.89 -22.92 -13.72
N LYS A 108 3.87 -23.49 -13.02
CA LYS A 108 4.09 -24.93 -12.94
C LYS A 108 4.15 -25.39 -11.49
N PRO A 109 3.81 -26.65 -11.23
CA PRO A 109 4.05 -27.24 -9.91
C PRO A 109 5.50 -27.05 -9.45
N GLY A 110 5.66 -26.50 -8.25
CA GLY A 110 6.93 -26.11 -7.64
C GLY A 110 7.34 -24.65 -7.85
N ASP A 111 6.63 -23.90 -8.70
CA ASP A 111 6.84 -22.46 -8.85
C ASP A 111 6.33 -21.72 -7.61
N HIS A 112 7.08 -20.70 -7.20
CA HIS A 112 6.77 -19.85 -6.07
C HIS A 112 7.26 -18.43 -6.35
N GLY A 113 6.66 -17.46 -5.69
CA GLY A 113 7.03 -16.07 -5.82
C GLY A 113 6.39 -15.21 -4.77
N GLU A 114 6.82 -13.95 -4.75
CA GLU A 114 6.43 -13.02 -3.71
C GLU A 114 6.50 -11.58 -4.22
N ASP A 115 5.67 -10.71 -3.66
CA ASP A 115 5.67 -9.27 -3.92
C ASP A 115 5.85 -8.52 -2.61
N THR A 116 6.85 -7.65 -2.54
CA THR A 116 6.97 -6.67 -1.45
C THR A 116 6.11 -5.46 -1.79
N VAL A 117 5.03 -5.24 -1.04
CA VAL A 117 4.11 -4.13 -1.24
C VAL A 117 4.28 -3.09 -0.15
N SER A 118 4.49 -1.83 -0.53
CA SER A 118 4.53 -0.73 0.45
C SER A 118 3.38 0.25 0.32
N LEU A 119 2.76 0.58 1.45
CA LEU A 119 1.68 1.54 1.59
C LEU A 119 2.20 2.85 2.19
N HIS A 120 2.19 3.91 1.40
CA HIS A 120 2.63 5.24 1.80
C HIS A 120 1.43 6.05 2.28
N VAL A 121 1.30 6.20 3.60
CA VAL A 121 0.19 6.97 4.18
C VAL A 121 0.62 8.43 4.31
N ILE A 122 0.14 9.29 3.44
CA ILE A 122 0.55 10.69 3.40
C ILE A 122 -0.52 11.57 4.07
N GLY A 123 -0.08 12.43 4.98
CA GLY A 123 -0.94 13.44 5.62
C GLY A 123 -1.50 12.97 6.96
N ASN A 124 -2.72 12.44 6.96
CA ASN A 124 -3.43 12.07 8.19
C ASN A 124 -3.42 10.55 8.43
N ASP A 125 -3.59 10.16 9.70
CA ASP A 125 -3.81 8.78 10.10
C ASP A 125 -5.01 8.15 9.38
N ALA A 126 -4.91 6.83 9.18
CA ALA A 126 -5.77 6.07 8.31
C ALA A 126 -6.16 4.72 8.91
N TRP A 127 -7.35 4.25 8.58
CA TRP A 127 -7.64 2.82 8.61
C TRP A 127 -7.26 2.21 7.28
N GLY A 128 -6.68 1.01 7.32
CA GLY A 128 -6.31 0.23 6.14
C GLY A 128 -7.10 -1.06 6.04
N LYS A 129 -7.46 -1.46 4.81
CA LYS A 129 -8.14 -2.71 4.51
C LYS A 129 -7.59 -3.30 3.22
N PHE A 130 -7.40 -4.61 3.20
CA PHE A 130 -6.99 -5.39 2.04
C PHE A 130 -8.12 -6.32 1.63
N ASP A 131 -8.60 -6.18 0.40
CA ASP A 131 -9.64 -7.04 -0.17
C ASP A 131 -9.08 -7.84 -1.36
N ILE A 132 -9.46 -9.10 -1.42
CA ILE A 132 -9.37 -9.93 -2.63
C ILE A 132 -10.78 -10.04 -3.18
N ALA A 133 -10.99 -9.60 -4.42
CA ALA A 133 -12.32 -9.56 -5.04
C ALA A 133 -12.28 -10.08 -6.48
N ASN A 134 -13.47 -10.29 -7.06
CA ASN A 134 -13.61 -10.72 -8.46
C ASN A 134 -12.76 -11.95 -8.81
N VAL A 135 -12.70 -12.91 -7.88
CA VAL A 135 -11.99 -14.17 -8.07
C VAL A 135 -12.69 -14.96 -9.18
N LEU A 136 -11.96 -15.22 -10.25
CA LEU A 136 -12.40 -16.03 -11.38
C LEU A 136 -11.37 -17.12 -11.59
N ASP A 137 -11.82 -18.35 -11.44
CA ASP A 137 -11.04 -19.56 -11.59
C ASP A 137 -11.55 -20.23 -12.86
N LEU A 138 -10.76 -20.22 -13.92
CA LEU A 138 -11.23 -20.55 -15.26
C LEU A 138 -10.53 -21.78 -15.79
N GLY A 139 -11.33 -22.82 -15.96
CA GLY A 139 -10.99 -23.99 -16.75
C GLY A 139 -11.07 -23.68 -18.24
N ASN A 140 -10.39 -24.47 -19.07
CA ASN A 140 -10.31 -24.22 -20.50
C ASN A 140 -10.64 -25.45 -21.34
N THR A 141 -9.61 -26.13 -21.83
CA THR A 141 -9.76 -27.30 -22.70
C THR A 141 -8.72 -28.31 -22.30
N CYS A 142 -9.18 -29.53 -22.06
CA CYS A 142 -8.33 -30.65 -21.69
C CYS A 142 -7.15 -30.81 -22.64
N VAL A 143 -5.93 -30.74 -22.12
CA VAL A 143 -4.70 -31.05 -22.85
C VAL A 143 -4.18 -32.44 -22.50
N ASP A 144 -3.29 -32.99 -23.34
CA ASP A 144 -2.78 -34.37 -23.16
C ASP A 144 -2.39 -34.69 -21.69
N PRO A 145 -1.64 -33.82 -20.96
CA PRO A 145 -1.25 -34.10 -19.58
C PRO A 145 -2.41 -34.26 -18.58
N GLU A 146 -3.53 -33.56 -18.80
CA GLU A 146 -4.74 -33.57 -17.95
C GLU A 146 -5.57 -34.82 -18.18
N THR A 147 -5.64 -35.28 -19.43
CA THR A 147 -6.43 -36.47 -19.76
C THR A 147 -5.96 -37.75 -19.08
N GLU A 148 -4.72 -37.76 -18.57
CA GLU A 148 -4.13 -38.83 -17.79
C GLU A 148 -4.10 -38.54 -16.27
N ALA A 149 -4.47 -37.33 -15.85
CA ALA A 149 -4.46 -36.90 -14.45
C ALA A 149 -5.77 -37.29 -13.76
N THR A 150 -5.73 -38.27 -12.86
CA THR A 150 -6.93 -38.69 -12.12
C THR A 150 -7.46 -37.64 -11.13
N ALA A 151 -6.64 -36.64 -10.79
CA ALA A 151 -7.02 -35.53 -9.92
C ALA A 151 -7.94 -34.54 -10.63
N ASP A 152 -7.81 -34.45 -11.95
CA ASP A 152 -8.63 -33.64 -12.83
C ASP A 152 -9.88 -34.45 -13.23
N ALA A 153 -10.99 -34.20 -12.53
CA ALA A 153 -12.22 -34.95 -12.77
C ALA A 153 -12.89 -34.56 -14.10
N ASP A 154 -12.62 -33.34 -14.59
CA ASP A 154 -13.23 -32.77 -15.77
C ASP A 154 -12.58 -33.28 -17.06
N CYS A 155 -11.27 -33.51 -17.04
CA CYS A 155 -10.48 -33.96 -18.18
C CYS A 155 -10.04 -35.42 -18.16
N PHE A 156 -10.05 -36.12 -17.02
CA PHE A 156 -9.61 -37.52 -16.98
C PHE A 156 -10.35 -38.43 -17.99
N ASN A 157 -9.61 -39.08 -18.88
CA ASN A 157 -10.09 -39.85 -20.04
C ASN A 157 -10.91 -39.08 -21.10
N GLN A 158 -10.89 -37.75 -21.08
CA GLN A 158 -11.40 -36.96 -22.19
C GLN A 158 -10.45 -37.01 -23.38
N VAL A 159 -10.94 -36.60 -24.55
CA VAL A 159 -10.09 -36.42 -25.73
C VAL A 159 -9.44 -35.04 -25.65
N PRO A 160 -8.13 -34.91 -25.90
CA PRO A 160 -7.47 -33.61 -25.93
C PRO A 160 -8.18 -32.61 -26.86
N GLY A 161 -8.37 -31.37 -26.39
CA GLY A 161 -9.16 -30.31 -27.01
C GLY A 161 -10.66 -30.36 -26.70
N THR A 162 -11.11 -31.27 -25.84
CA THR A 162 -12.48 -31.24 -25.29
C THR A 162 -12.59 -30.10 -24.29
N PRO A 163 -13.58 -29.18 -24.40
CA PRO A 163 -13.85 -28.21 -23.36
C PRO A 163 -14.24 -28.90 -22.06
N GLU A 164 -13.75 -28.39 -20.94
CA GLU A 164 -14.09 -28.93 -19.63
C GLU A 164 -15.61 -28.83 -19.36
N PRO A 165 -16.23 -29.86 -18.77
CA PRO A 165 -17.63 -29.82 -18.40
C PRO A 165 -17.97 -28.76 -17.35
N ASP A 166 -17.11 -28.58 -16.34
CA ASP A 166 -17.14 -27.45 -15.41
C ASP A 166 -16.27 -26.31 -15.97
N PRO A 167 -16.77 -25.06 -16.05
CA PRO A 167 -15.95 -23.93 -16.48
C PRO A 167 -15.00 -23.41 -15.39
N ASN A 168 -15.08 -23.91 -14.15
CA ASN A 168 -14.12 -23.57 -13.10
C ASN A 168 -12.90 -24.47 -13.21
N GLY A 169 -11.70 -23.87 -13.15
CA GLY A 169 -10.45 -24.62 -13.13
C GLY A 169 -10.08 -25.08 -11.72
N GLU A 170 -8.90 -25.66 -11.59
CA GLU A 170 -8.33 -26.22 -10.36
C GLU A 170 -7.17 -25.40 -9.79
N LEU A 171 -6.67 -24.39 -10.51
CA LEU A 171 -5.49 -23.62 -10.11
C LEU A 171 -5.64 -22.96 -8.74
N ARG A 172 -6.81 -22.39 -8.40
CA ARG A 172 -7.02 -21.70 -7.11
C ARG A 172 -6.97 -22.65 -5.91
N GLU A 173 -7.50 -23.86 -6.05
CA GLU A 173 -7.48 -24.90 -5.02
C GLU A 173 -6.07 -25.41 -4.74
N ASN A 174 -5.15 -25.18 -5.67
CA ASN A 174 -3.77 -25.65 -5.60
C ASN A 174 -2.76 -24.53 -5.33
N LEU A 175 -3.10 -23.27 -5.59
CA LEU A 175 -2.23 -22.13 -5.30
C LEU A 175 -2.35 -21.71 -3.83
N MET A 176 -1.28 -21.86 -3.07
CA MET A 176 -1.18 -21.33 -1.72
C MET A 176 -0.87 -19.83 -1.78
N PHE A 177 -1.53 -19.05 -0.93
CA PHE A 177 -1.40 -17.61 -0.84
C PHE A 177 -1.28 -17.20 0.63
N SER A 178 -0.40 -16.25 0.93
CA SER A 178 -0.26 -15.70 2.28
C SER A 178 0.18 -14.24 2.26
N VAL A 179 -0.15 -13.50 3.33
CA VAL A 179 0.21 -12.09 3.48
C VAL A 179 0.56 -11.83 4.93
N TRP A 180 1.65 -11.12 5.19
CA TRP A 180 2.07 -10.71 6.54
C TRP A 180 2.46 -9.24 6.57
N LEU A 181 2.56 -8.70 7.78
CA LEU A 181 3.14 -7.39 8.00
C LEU A 181 4.67 -7.53 8.05
N ASP A 182 5.34 -6.91 7.08
CA ASP A 182 6.79 -7.04 6.87
C ASP A 182 7.53 -5.91 7.60
N GLN A 183 7.50 -5.96 8.92
CA GLN A 183 8.06 -4.91 9.79
C GLN A 183 9.50 -5.18 10.22
N GLY A 184 10.03 -6.39 9.98
CA GLY A 184 11.32 -6.78 10.50
C GLY A 184 11.30 -7.19 11.99
N THR A 185 12.48 -7.44 12.54
CA THR A 185 12.65 -7.79 13.96
C THR A 185 12.59 -6.61 14.91
N ILE A 186 12.77 -5.38 14.42
CA ILE A 186 12.57 -4.16 15.19
C ILE A 186 11.13 -3.69 14.92
N PRO A 187 10.22 -3.77 15.91
CA PRO A 187 8.82 -3.44 15.70
C PRO A 187 8.63 -2.04 15.13
N GLY A 188 7.78 -1.88 14.13
CA GLY A 188 7.52 -0.62 13.44
C GLY A 188 8.29 -0.43 12.13
N PHE A 189 8.17 0.77 11.56
CA PHE A 189 8.63 1.08 10.20
C PHE A 189 9.61 2.25 10.19
N GLN A 190 10.86 1.98 10.56
CA GLN A 190 11.86 2.98 10.92
C GLN A 190 12.89 3.27 9.82
N ASN A 191 12.96 2.44 8.77
CA ASN A 191 14.01 2.55 7.76
C ASN A 191 13.89 3.74 6.83
N ASN A 192 12.68 4.29 6.65
CA ASN A 192 12.48 5.44 5.77
C ASN A 192 12.76 6.79 6.44
N ASN A 193 13.79 6.85 7.31
CA ASN A 193 14.19 8.10 7.95
C ASN A 193 14.87 9.06 6.97
N PRO A 194 14.78 10.39 7.20
CA PRO A 194 15.40 11.38 6.33
C PRO A 194 16.92 11.24 6.18
N GLU A 195 17.60 10.63 7.15
CA GLU A 195 19.03 10.40 7.16
C GLU A 195 19.46 9.20 6.27
N GLY A 196 18.51 8.38 5.80
CA GLY A 196 18.76 7.18 5.00
C GLY A 196 19.48 6.06 5.77
N THR A 197 19.37 6.05 7.10
CA THR A 197 19.98 5.03 7.94
C THR A 197 19.08 3.79 7.97
N ILE A 198 19.62 2.65 7.59
CA ILE A 198 18.93 1.35 7.77
C ILE A 198 19.09 0.97 9.25
N ILE A 199 17.96 0.88 9.95
CA ILE A 199 17.90 0.54 11.38
C ILE A 199 17.58 -0.94 11.54
N ASP A 200 16.67 -1.43 10.72
CA ASP A 200 16.29 -2.83 10.64
C ASP A 200 16.63 -3.35 9.24
N HIS A 201 17.39 -4.43 9.12
CA HIS A 201 17.70 -4.98 7.79
C HIS A 201 16.57 -5.85 7.23
N GLU A 202 15.62 -6.23 8.08
CA GLU A 202 14.54 -7.15 7.79
C GLU A 202 13.21 -6.43 7.52
N GLU A 203 13.11 -5.12 7.80
CA GLU A 203 11.92 -4.33 7.47
C GLU A 203 11.78 -4.17 5.94
N GLY A 204 10.71 -4.75 5.39
CA GLY A 204 10.42 -4.69 3.97
C GLY A 204 11.32 -5.60 3.13
N ASP A 205 11.89 -6.65 3.74
CA ASP A 205 12.80 -7.58 3.07
C ASP A 205 12.08 -8.75 2.39
N ASN A 206 10.76 -8.83 2.56
CA ASN A 206 9.87 -9.86 2.04
C ASN A 206 10.16 -11.28 2.54
N ILE A 207 10.84 -11.42 3.68
CA ILE A 207 11.10 -12.71 4.31
C ILE A 207 10.27 -12.81 5.57
N TRP A 208 9.25 -13.67 5.62
CA TRP A 208 8.42 -13.74 6.82
C TRP A 208 9.17 -14.20 8.09
N GLN A 209 9.41 -13.28 9.03
CA GLN A 209 9.99 -13.58 10.34
C GLN A 209 8.90 -14.01 11.33
N ARG A 210 8.57 -15.30 11.26
CA ARG A 210 7.43 -15.96 11.93
C ARG A 210 7.28 -15.68 13.43
N GLU A 211 8.37 -15.37 14.13
CA GLU A 211 8.36 -15.10 15.56
C GLU A 211 7.85 -13.70 15.92
N VAL A 212 7.95 -12.73 15.01
CA VAL A 212 7.75 -11.29 15.29
C VAL A 212 6.81 -10.60 14.32
N GLU A 213 6.63 -11.14 13.12
CA GLU A 213 5.79 -10.58 12.08
C GLU A 213 4.39 -11.20 12.08
N PRO A 214 3.34 -10.40 12.31
CA PRO A 214 1.98 -10.90 12.33
C PRO A 214 1.50 -11.27 10.93
N ILE A 215 0.92 -12.46 10.82
CA ILE A 215 0.22 -12.92 9.62
C ILE A 215 -1.12 -12.19 9.47
N ILE A 216 -1.44 -11.77 8.25
CA ILE A 216 -2.72 -11.15 7.88
C ILE A 216 -3.60 -12.20 7.21
N ILE A 217 -3.06 -12.89 6.21
CA ILE A 217 -3.69 -14.02 5.53
C ILE A 217 -2.87 -15.26 5.85
N THR A 218 -3.49 -16.21 6.56
CA THR A 218 -2.84 -17.49 6.89
C THR A 218 -2.59 -18.27 5.60
N PRO A 219 -1.41 -18.91 5.43
CA PRO A 219 -1.13 -19.70 4.23
C PRO A 219 -2.24 -20.71 3.91
N GLY A 220 -2.84 -20.56 2.73
CA GLY A 220 -4.00 -21.32 2.30
C GLY A 220 -4.43 -20.96 0.88
N THR A 221 -5.48 -21.61 0.39
CA THR A 221 -6.09 -21.29 -0.91
C THR A 221 -6.95 -20.04 -0.79
N ILE A 222 -7.07 -19.28 -1.87
CA ILE A 222 -7.94 -18.10 -1.93
C ILE A 222 -9.41 -18.52 -1.98
N ASP A 223 -10.26 -17.89 -1.16
CA ASP A 223 -11.71 -18.11 -1.17
C ASP A 223 -12.33 -17.67 -2.50
N ALA A 224 -13.12 -18.54 -3.14
CA ALA A 224 -13.81 -18.24 -4.39
C ALA A 224 -14.77 -17.03 -4.29
N GLY A 225 -15.27 -16.73 -3.09
CA GLY A 225 -16.12 -15.56 -2.83
C GLY A 225 -15.35 -14.24 -2.65
N GLY A 226 -14.02 -14.29 -2.65
CA GLY A 226 -13.17 -13.19 -2.23
C GLY A 226 -13.02 -13.10 -0.70
N GLU A 227 -12.07 -12.27 -0.27
CA GLU A 227 -11.64 -12.16 1.12
C GLU A 227 -11.46 -10.69 1.52
N SER A 228 -11.50 -10.40 2.82
CA SER A 228 -11.47 -9.02 3.31
C SER A 228 -10.81 -8.95 4.69
N TYR A 229 -9.69 -8.24 4.79
CA TYR A 229 -8.87 -8.16 5.99
C TYR A 229 -8.64 -6.72 6.43
N LEU A 230 -8.86 -6.44 7.71
CA LEU A 230 -8.51 -5.16 8.31
C LEU A 230 -7.04 -5.16 8.68
N LEU A 231 -6.26 -4.21 8.15
CA LEU A 231 -4.84 -4.08 8.49
C LEU A 231 -4.63 -3.73 9.98
N SER A 232 -5.66 -3.14 10.60
CA SER A 232 -5.61 -2.81 12.03
C SER A 232 -5.46 -4.03 12.93
N ASP A 233 -5.87 -5.22 12.49
CA ASP A 233 -5.80 -6.43 13.31
C ASP A 233 -4.34 -6.88 13.48
N ALA A 234 -3.57 -6.89 12.40
CA ALA A 234 -2.13 -7.18 12.44
C ALA A 234 -1.34 -6.07 13.17
N LEU A 235 -1.64 -4.80 12.91
CA LEU A 235 -0.98 -3.67 13.58
C LEU A 235 -1.22 -3.65 15.09
N LYS A 236 -2.44 -3.97 15.54
CA LYS A 236 -2.74 -4.16 16.97
C LYS A 236 -1.96 -5.30 17.58
N ALA A 237 -1.80 -6.41 16.85
CA ALA A 237 -1.04 -7.55 17.34
C ALA A 237 0.42 -7.15 17.65
N VAL A 238 1.07 -6.40 16.74
CA VAL A 238 2.39 -5.80 17.00
C VAL A 238 2.36 -4.94 18.26
N TYR A 239 1.39 -4.04 18.35
CA TYR A 239 1.31 -3.11 19.48
C TYR A 239 1.26 -3.84 20.82
N GLN A 240 0.37 -4.84 20.92
CA GLN A 240 0.17 -5.61 22.16
C GLN A 240 1.40 -6.43 22.55
N ILE A 241 2.17 -6.92 21.58
CA ILE A 241 3.35 -7.75 21.85
C ILE A 241 4.56 -6.88 22.19
N ALA A 242 4.75 -5.75 21.50
CA ALA A 242 6.04 -5.07 21.51
C ALA A 242 6.00 -3.56 21.83
N CYS A 243 4.85 -2.89 21.72
CA CYS A 243 4.78 -1.41 21.81
C CYS A 243 3.98 -0.87 23.01
N LEU A 244 3.57 -1.72 23.95
CA LEU A 244 2.86 -1.29 25.18
C LEU A 244 3.62 -0.26 26.03
N GLN A 245 4.96 -0.24 25.93
CA GLN A 245 5.83 0.68 26.66
C GLN A 245 6.37 1.80 25.75
N SER A 246 5.86 1.93 24.53
CA SER A 246 6.27 3.00 23.63
C SER A 246 5.98 4.37 24.26
N PRO A 247 6.90 5.35 24.16
CA PRO A 247 6.75 6.64 24.82
C PRO A 247 5.59 7.49 24.28
N ALA A 248 5.10 7.18 23.08
CA ALA A 248 3.96 7.84 22.46
C ALA A 248 3.20 6.87 21.55
N ASP A 249 1.89 6.97 21.54
CA ASP A 249 1.03 6.16 20.66
C ASP A 249 1.14 6.63 19.20
N GLY A 250 1.49 5.74 18.28
CA GLY A 250 1.54 6.03 16.84
C GLY A 250 2.50 7.16 16.48
N HIS A 251 3.74 7.12 16.95
CA HIS A 251 4.73 8.18 16.71
C HIS A 251 5.51 7.98 15.41
N THR A 252 6.12 9.06 14.91
CA THR A 252 6.89 9.10 13.65
C THR A 252 8.38 9.43 13.90
N SER A 253 8.95 9.02 15.02
CA SER A 253 10.32 9.38 15.41
C SER A 253 11.41 8.45 14.84
N TYR A 254 11.07 7.66 13.82
CA TYR A 254 11.94 6.68 13.15
C TYR A 254 12.78 5.82 14.10
N GLY A 255 12.17 5.34 15.18
CA GLY A 255 12.76 4.37 16.10
C GLY A 255 11.76 3.24 16.37
N PRO A 256 12.03 2.35 17.33
CA PRO A 256 11.13 1.26 17.65
C PRO A 256 9.69 1.75 17.86
N CYS A 257 8.74 1.01 17.29
CA CYS A 257 7.32 1.28 17.22
C CYS A 257 6.92 2.48 16.33
N HIS A 258 7.79 2.92 15.42
CA HIS A 258 7.41 3.90 14.40
C HIS A 258 6.17 3.43 13.64
N GLY A 259 5.14 4.27 13.61
CA GLY A 259 3.92 3.97 12.87
C GLY A 259 3.01 2.91 13.51
N ILE A 260 3.34 2.40 14.70
CA ILE A 260 2.51 1.42 15.41
C ILE A 260 1.66 2.14 16.46
N ALA A 261 0.34 1.96 16.38
CA ALA A 261 -0.63 2.59 17.26
C ALA A 261 -1.50 1.55 17.99
N GLU A 262 -1.96 1.89 19.19
CA GLU A 262 -2.77 1.06 20.07
C GLU A 262 -4.07 0.59 19.40
N ASP A 263 -4.69 1.49 18.64
CA ASP A 263 -5.93 1.23 17.92
C ASP A 263 -5.71 0.58 16.54
N GLY A 264 -4.46 0.30 16.16
CA GLY A 264 -4.08 -0.30 14.89
C GLY A 264 -4.25 0.62 13.68
N ARG A 265 -4.39 1.94 13.89
CA ARG A 265 -4.41 2.88 12.77
C ARG A 265 -3.04 2.92 12.10
N MET A 266 -3.03 3.11 10.79
CA MET A 266 -1.83 3.52 10.09
C MET A 266 -1.59 5.00 10.35
N VAL A 267 -0.46 5.33 10.95
CA VAL A 267 -0.03 6.68 11.29
C VAL A 267 0.35 7.44 10.02
N GLY A 268 -0.09 8.69 9.93
CA GLY A 268 0.28 9.57 8.84
C GLY A 268 1.78 9.79 8.77
N SER A 269 2.31 9.81 7.54
CA SER A 269 3.73 9.95 7.19
C SER A 269 4.62 8.74 7.48
N ALA A 270 4.02 7.58 7.75
CA ALA A 270 4.73 6.28 7.78
C ALA A 270 4.55 5.52 6.46
N VAL A 271 5.46 4.59 6.19
CA VAL A 271 5.39 3.63 5.09
C VAL A 271 5.26 2.24 5.71
N TYR A 272 4.26 1.48 5.30
CA TYR A 272 3.98 0.14 5.82
C TYR A 272 4.35 -0.88 4.76
N TYR A 273 5.13 -1.89 5.12
CA TYR A 273 5.50 -2.98 4.22
C TYR A 273 4.67 -4.22 4.50
N PHE A 274 4.32 -4.92 3.44
CA PHE A 274 3.59 -6.17 3.45
C PHE A 274 4.27 -7.12 2.48
N GLY A 275 4.58 -8.32 2.96
CA GLY A 275 4.95 -9.40 2.07
C GLY A 275 3.71 -10.14 1.61
N ILE A 276 3.65 -10.42 0.31
CA ILE A 276 2.63 -11.26 -0.31
C ILE A 276 3.35 -12.44 -0.94
N ASP A 277 3.10 -13.64 -0.44
CA ASP A 277 3.74 -14.88 -0.90
C ASP A 277 2.71 -15.78 -1.58
N TRP A 278 3.14 -16.44 -2.65
CA TRP A 278 2.40 -17.50 -3.29
C TRP A 278 3.31 -18.69 -3.59
N ASP A 279 2.77 -19.89 -3.39
CA ASP A 279 3.46 -21.16 -3.65
C ASP A 279 2.49 -22.08 -4.38
N LEU A 280 2.92 -22.62 -5.52
CA LEU A 280 2.23 -23.72 -6.19
C LEU A 280 2.99 -25.00 -5.82
N PRO A 281 2.49 -25.83 -4.89
CA PRO A 281 3.26 -26.94 -4.36
C PRO A 281 3.76 -27.88 -5.44
N LEU A 282 4.96 -28.44 -5.27
CA LEU A 282 5.50 -29.46 -6.19
C LEU A 282 4.61 -30.71 -6.29
N ALA A 283 3.74 -30.93 -5.29
CA ALA A 283 2.78 -32.02 -5.27
C ALA A 283 1.56 -31.79 -6.17
N THR A 284 1.32 -30.55 -6.61
CA THR A 284 0.28 -30.24 -7.59
C THR A 284 0.57 -31.00 -8.88
N GLY A 285 -0.42 -31.69 -9.41
CA GLY A 285 -0.28 -32.49 -10.61
C GLY A 285 -0.55 -31.68 -11.87
N ASN A 286 -0.96 -32.41 -12.91
CA ASN A 286 -1.30 -31.79 -14.20
C ASN A 286 -2.73 -31.25 -14.25
N GLU A 287 -3.50 -31.37 -13.17
CA GLU A 287 -4.88 -30.89 -13.08
C GLU A 287 -5.03 -29.37 -13.20
N ILE A 288 -3.94 -28.60 -13.14
CA ILE A 288 -3.99 -27.12 -13.25
C ILE A 288 -3.58 -26.61 -14.63
N GLN A 289 -3.39 -27.50 -15.61
CA GLN A 289 -2.72 -27.12 -16.85
C GLN A 289 -3.64 -26.25 -17.70
N THR A 290 -3.13 -25.18 -18.29
CA THR A 290 -3.96 -24.25 -19.09
C THR A 290 -5.01 -23.47 -18.31
N ASP A 291 -5.27 -23.78 -17.03
CA ASP A 291 -6.12 -22.99 -16.15
C ASP A 291 -5.69 -21.53 -16.04
N GLU A 292 -6.67 -20.67 -15.73
CA GLU A 292 -6.43 -19.26 -15.51
C GLU A 292 -7.15 -18.76 -14.25
N LEU A 293 -6.36 -18.36 -13.24
CA LEU A 293 -6.85 -17.68 -12.05
C LEU A 293 -6.70 -16.16 -12.20
N LYS A 294 -7.79 -15.42 -11.98
CA LYS A 294 -7.85 -13.96 -11.95
C LYS A 294 -8.45 -13.48 -10.63
N MET A 295 -7.96 -12.36 -10.14
CA MET A 295 -8.49 -11.68 -8.96
C MET A 295 -8.05 -10.22 -8.94
N ASP A 296 -8.81 -9.41 -8.21
CA ASP A 296 -8.44 -8.04 -7.87
C ASP A 296 -7.86 -8.00 -6.45
N LEU A 297 -6.66 -7.46 -6.31
CA LEU A 297 -6.04 -7.13 -5.02
C LEU A 297 -6.24 -5.65 -4.74
N ILE A 298 -6.99 -5.32 -3.69
CA ILE A 298 -7.51 -3.97 -3.46
C ILE A 298 -7.07 -3.46 -2.08
N PHE A 299 -6.23 -2.42 -2.08
CA PHE A 299 -5.88 -1.68 -0.88
C PHE A 299 -6.80 -0.47 -0.71
N LYS A 300 -7.48 -0.40 0.44
CA LYS A 300 -8.38 0.70 0.80
C LYS A 300 -7.84 1.43 2.01
N ALA A 301 -7.94 2.76 1.98
CA ALA A 301 -7.69 3.59 3.14
C ALA A 301 -8.78 4.64 3.32
N VAL A 302 -9.18 4.85 4.57
CA VAL A 302 -10.06 5.94 4.98
C VAL A 302 -9.45 6.69 6.13
N GLN A 303 -9.65 8.00 6.19
CA GLN A 303 -9.10 8.83 7.25
C GLN A 303 -9.64 8.38 8.63
N GLN A 304 -8.75 8.14 9.59
CA GLN A 304 -9.11 7.61 10.92
C GLN A 304 -10.05 8.55 11.68
N ARG A 305 -9.73 9.85 11.71
CA ARG A 305 -10.43 10.88 12.51
C ARG A 305 -11.95 10.91 12.29
N ASN A 306 -12.38 10.75 11.05
CA ASN A 306 -13.79 10.89 10.66
C ASN A 306 -14.48 9.54 10.46
N ASN A 307 -13.75 8.43 10.62
CA ASN A 307 -14.27 7.07 10.42
C ASN A 307 -13.97 6.19 11.64
N PRO A 308 -14.46 6.52 12.86
CA PRO A 308 -14.10 5.78 14.08
C PRO A 308 -14.55 4.31 14.08
N SER A 309 -15.49 3.94 13.20
CA SER A 309 -15.99 2.57 13.02
C SER A 309 -15.34 1.84 11.85
N GLN A 310 -14.25 2.36 11.28
CA GLN A 310 -13.52 1.75 10.16
C GLN A 310 -14.40 1.41 8.95
N THR A 311 -15.28 2.33 8.55
CA THR A 311 -16.15 2.16 7.38
C THR A 311 -15.40 2.58 6.11
N PHE A 312 -15.28 1.66 5.15
CA PHE A 312 -14.58 1.82 3.87
C PHE A 312 -15.54 1.98 2.70
#